data_AF-A0A529HH76-F1
#
_entry.id   AF-A0A529HH76-F1
#
_cell.length_a   1.000
_cell.length_b   1.000
_cell.length_c   1.000
_cell.angle_alpha   90.00
_cell.angle_beta   90.00
_cell.angle_gamma   90.00
#
_symmetry.space_group_name_H-M   'P 1'
#
loop_
_entity.id
_entity.type
_entity.pdbx_description
1 polymer ?
#
loop_
_entity_poly.entity_id
_entity_poly.type
_entity_poly.pdbx_seq_one_letter_code
_entity_poly.pdbx_strand_id
1 'polypeptide(L)'
;MTNACLTFRDLTLGYGSHPAIHHLDGVIRKGSLTAVVGANGSGKSTLMKGIVGVLKPMEGAVTRAPGVRTAYLPQQSELDRSFPARVVDLV
;
A
#
# COMPACT_ATOMS: atom_id res chain seq x y z
N MET A 1 11.12 -21.15 -6.26
CA MET A 1 10.57 -19.95 -6.95
C MET A 1 9.65 -19.25 -5.97
N THR A 2 10.04 -18.11 -5.41
CA THR A 2 9.25 -17.41 -4.40
C THR A 2 8.00 -16.80 -5.04
N ASN A 3 6.83 -17.25 -4.62
CA ASN A 3 5.53 -16.78 -5.11
C ASN A 3 5.15 -15.41 -4.51
N ALA A 4 6.09 -14.45 -4.53
CA ALA A 4 5.95 -13.12 -3.93
C ALA A 4 5.35 -12.12 -4.94
N CYS A 5 4.43 -11.28 -4.48
CA CYS A 5 3.80 -10.21 -5.26
C CYS A 5 4.38 -8.84 -4.86
N LEU A 6 4.48 -8.60 -3.55
CA LEU A 6 5.11 -7.42 -2.95
C LEU A 6 6.15 -7.87 -1.92
N THR A 7 7.26 -7.16 -1.83
CA THR A 7 8.29 -7.33 -0.81
C THR A 7 8.61 -5.99 -0.19
N PHE A 8 8.59 -5.93 1.13
CA PHE A 8 9.01 -4.80 1.94
C PHE A 8 10.38 -5.12 2.53
N ARG A 9 11.32 -4.19 2.39
CA ARG A 9 12.66 -4.28 2.96
C ARG A 9 12.95 -3.01 3.72
N ASP A 10 13.06 -3.13 5.03
CA ASP A 10 13.36 -2.04 5.96
C ASP A 10 12.51 -0.77 5.68
N LEU A 11 11.23 -0.97 5.39
CA LEU A 11 10.40 0.09 4.83
C LEU A 11 9.94 1.06 5.91
N THR A 12 10.34 2.32 5.79
CA THR A 12 9.87 3.43 6.61
C THR A 12 9.02 4.38 5.76
N LEU A 13 7.81 4.70 6.23
CA LEU A 13 6.84 5.56 5.54
C LEU A 13 6.26 6.59 6.50
N GLY A 14 6.10 7.82 6.03
CA GLY A 14 5.59 8.93 6.83
C GLY A 14 5.43 10.20 6.00
N TYR A 15 5.14 11.30 6.68
CA TYR A 15 4.99 12.62 6.07
C TYR A 15 5.97 13.60 6.71
N GLY A 16 6.76 14.29 5.89
CA GLY A 16 7.83 15.16 6.38
C GLY A 16 8.82 14.37 7.25
N SER A 17 9.07 14.87 8.45
CA SER A 17 9.94 14.22 9.46
C SER A 17 9.20 13.27 10.41
N HIS A 18 7.94 12.93 10.14
CA HIS A 18 7.10 12.12 11.03
C HIS A 18 6.81 10.75 10.40
N PRO A 19 7.62 9.72 10.70
CA PRO A 19 7.35 8.35 10.31
C PRO A 19 6.07 7.83 10.99
N ALA A 20 5.23 7.14 10.21
CA ALA A 20 4.04 6.43 10.69
C ALA A 20 4.21 4.90 10.64
N ILE A 21 5.16 4.42 9.84
CA ILE A 21 5.60 3.03 9.74
C ILE A 21 7.10 3.04 9.82
N HIS A 22 7.67 2.11 10.57
CA HIS A 22 9.10 2.02 10.84
C HIS A 22 9.62 0.63 10.51
N HIS A 23 10.69 0.56 9.72
CA HIS A 23 11.49 -0.66 9.49
C HIS A 23 10.64 -1.90 9.18
N LEU A 24 9.64 -1.75 8.28
CA LEU A 24 8.74 -2.85 7.94
C LEU A 24 9.42 -3.82 6.96
N ASP A 25 9.61 -5.05 7.41
CA ASP A 25 9.97 -6.19 6.58
C ASP A 25 8.78 -7.13 6.36
N GLY A 26 8.65 -7.66 5.14
CA GLY A 26 7.60 -8.63 4.86
C GLY A 26 7.39 -8.95 3.39
N VAL A 27 6.55 -9.94 3.15
CA VAL A 27 6.20 -10.40 1.80
C VAL A 27 4.71 -10.64 1.71
N ILE A 28 4.07 -10.05 0.69
CA ILE A 28 2.71 -10.43 0.28
C ILE A 28 2.84 -11.43 -0.86
N ARG A 29 2.19 -12.59 -0.70
CA ARG A 29 2.28 -13.69 -1.66
C ARG A 29 1.24 -13.55 -2.77
N LYS A 30 1.53 -14.10 -3.94
CA LYS A 30 0.55 -14.19 -5.01
C LYS A 30 -0.59 -15.12 -4.58
N GLY A 31 -1.83 -14.70 -4.81
CA GLY A 31 -3.02 -15.46 -4.45
C GLY A 31 -3.39 -15.41 -2.96
N SER A 32 -2.67 -14.67 -2.13
CA SER A 32 -3.05 -14.48 -0.73
C SER A 32 -4.01 -13.30 -0.56
N LEU A 33 -4.99 -13.47 0.33
CA LEU A 33 -5.74 -12.37 0.91
C LEU A 33 -5.03 -11.93 2.20
N THR A 34 -4.38 -10.77 2.17
CA THR A 34 -3.62 -10.25 3.32
C THR A 34 -4.36 -9.06 3.93
N ALA A 35 -4.64 -9.13 5.23
CA ALA A 35 -5.25 -8.03 5.97
C ALA A 35 -4.20 -7.25 6.76
N VAL A 36 -4.32 -5.92 6.77
CA VAL A 36 -3.53 -5.03 7.64
C VAL A 36 -4.48 -4.46 8.69
N VAL A 37 -4.24 -4.81 9.95
CA VAL A 37 -5.09 -4.43 11.09
C VAL A 37 -4.32 -3.55 12.07
N GLY A 38 -5.02 -2.67 12.76
CA GLY A 38 -4.43 -1.74 13.73
C GLY A 38 -5.37 -0.58 14.04
N ALA A 39 -5.11 0.13 15.13
CA ALA A 39 -5.89 1.28 15.58
C ALA A 39 -5.88 2.43 14.55
N ASN A 40 -6.79 3.40 14.71
CA ASN A 40 -6.74 4.63 13.91
C ASN A 40 -5.43 5.38 14.17
N GLY A 41 -4.83 5.92 13.10
CA GLY A 41 -3.51 6.55 13.18
C GLY A 41 -2.31 5.59 13.10
N SER A 42 -2.52 4.26 13.11
CA SER A 42 -1.42 3.27 13.07
C SER A 42 -0.68 3.15 11.72
N GLY A 43 -0.88 4.10 10.78
CA GLY A 43 -0.20 4.09 9.49
C GLY A 43 -0.81 3.21 8.39
N LYS A 44 -1.99 2.59 8.56
CA LYS A 44 -2.59 1.71 7.53
C LYS A 44 -2.74 2.38 6.16
N SER A 45 -3.38 3.56 6.13
CA SER A 45 -3.55 4.31 4.88
C SER A 45 -2.19 4.77 4.32
N THR A 46 -1.22 5.06 5.19
CA THR A 46 0.16 5.38 4.80
C THR A 46 0.83 4.18 4.12
N LEU A 47 0.66 2.95 4.65
CA LEU A 47 1.16 1.73 4.03
C LEU A 47 0.55 1.53 2.64
N MET A 48 -0.77 1.66 2.52
CA MET A 48 -1.46 1.50 1.25
C MET A 48 -0.98 2.51 0.21
N LYS A 49 -0.87 3.79 0.59
CA LYS A 49 -0.32 4.87 -0.25
C LYS A 49 1.13 4.59 -0.68
N GLY A 50 1.94 4.02 0.23
CA GLY A 50 3.30 3.58 -0.07
C GLY A 50 3.36 2.43 -1.08
N ILE A 51 2.53 1.39 -0.87
CA ILE A 51 2.41 0.25 -1.78
C ILE A 51 2.06 0.72 -3.19
N VAL A 52 1.09 1.63 -3.32
CA VAL A 52 0.59 2.09 -4.63
C VAL A 52 1.48 3.14 -5.29
N GLY A 53 2.52 3.61 -4.60
CA GLY A 53 3.51 4.57 -5.10
C GLY A 53 3.09 6.04 -4.98
N VAL A 54 1.94 6.33 -4.34
CA VAL A 54 1.48 7.71 -4.04
C VAL A 54 2.37 8.35 -2.99
N LEU A 55 2.85 7.56 -2.02
CA LEU A 55 3.79 8.00 -1.01
C LEU A 55 5.15 7.34 -1.24
N LYS A 56 6.22 8.14 -1.37
CA LYS A 56 7.57 7.61 -1.48
C LYS A 56 8.09 7.14 -0.11
N PRO A 57 8.81 6.01 -0.05
CA PRO A 57 9.54 5.60 1.15
C PRO A 57 10.48 6.71 1.63
N MET A 58 10.54 6.90 2.94
CA MET A 58 11.57 7.72 3.57
C MET A 58 12.89 6.94 3.60
N GLU A 59 12.80 5.64 3.89
CA GLU A 59 13.90 4.68 3.91
C GLU A 59 13.41 3.32 3.43
N GLY A 60 14.37 2.46 3.06
CA GLY A 60 14.07 1.12 2.56
C GLY A 60 13.32 1.12 1.23
N ALA A 61 12.59 0.03 0.96
CA ALA A 61 11.89 -0.12 -0.31
C ALA A 61 10.66 -1.04 -0.23
N VAL A 62 9.67 -0.71 -1.07
CA VAL A 62 8.63 -1.64 -1.51
C VAL A 62 8.92 -2.06 -2.95
N THR A 63 9.09 -3.37 -3.18
CA THR A 63 9.38 -3.94 -4.50
C THR A 63 8.20 -4.78 -4.98
N ARG A 64 7.81 -4.58 -6.24
CA ARG A 64 6.79 -5.37 -6.93
C ARG A 64 7.46 -6.42 -7.80
N ALA A 65 6.91 -7.62 -7.84
CA ALA A 65 7.39 -8.65 -8.76
C ALA A 65 7.11 -8.26 -10.22
N PRO A 66 7.95 -8.69 -11.20
CA PRO A 66 7.74 -8.40 -12.61
C PRO A 66 6.35 -8.83 -13.09
N GLY A 67 5.69 -7.96 -13.87
CA GLY A 67 4.36 -8.23 -14.43
C GLY A 67 3.19 -8.05 -13.46
N VAL A 68 3.43 -7.70 -12.20
CA VAL A 68 2.37 -7.36 -11.24
C VAL A 68 1.81 -5.96 -11.53
N ARG A 69 0.50 -5.87 -11.69
CA ARG A 69 -0.26 -4.61 -11.70
C ARG A 69 -0.91 -4.39 -10.34
N THR A 70 -1.20 -3.14 -10.01
CA THR A 70 -1.87 -2.79 -8.75
C THR A 70 -3.03 -1.87 -9.05
N ALA A 71 -4.19 -2.28 -8.55
CA ALA A 71 -5.38 -1.45 -8.44
C ALA A 71 -5.48 -0.92 -7.01
N TYR A 72 -6.03 0.28 -6.86
CA TYR A 72 -6.16 0.91 -5.55
C TYR A 72 -7.53 1.56 -5.40
N LEU A 73 -8.29 1.08 -4.42
CA LEU A 73 -9.50 1.73 -3.98
C LEU A 73 -9.17 2.62 -2.77
N PRO A 74 -9.24 3.95 -2.91
CA PRO A 74 -9.02 4.85 -1.78
C PRO A 74 -10.14 4.75 -0.75
N GLN A 75 -9.90 5.33 0.43
CA GLN A 75 -10.93 5.42 1.46
C GLN A 75 -12.11 6.28 0.96
N GLN A 76 -13.33 5.96 1.40
CA GLN A 76 -14.56 6.63 0.91
C GLN A 76 -14.57 8.16 1.02
N SER A 77 -13.86 8.73 2.00
CA SER A 77 -13.74 10.18 2.16
C SER A 77 -12.88 10.86 1.09
N GLU A 78 -12.05 10.09 0.39
CA GLU A 78 -11.17 10.55 -0.69
C GLU A 78 -11.77 10.27 -2.08
N LEU A 79 -12.99 9.71 -2.15
CA LEU A 79 -13.71 9.40 -3.39
C LEU A 79 -14.75 10.49 -3.70
N ASP A 80 -14.69 11.07 -4.89
CA ASP A 80 -15.80 11.89 -5.39
C ASP A 80 -16.98 10.99 -5.79
N ARG A 81 -18.05 11.04 -4.99
CA ARG A 81 -19.26 10.24 -5.21
C ARG A 81 -20.16 10.78 -6.32
N SER A 82 -19.95 12.02 -6.73
CA SER A 82 -20.70 12.62 -7.84
C SER A 82 -20.17 12.16 -9.19
N PHE A 83 -18.93 11.66 -9.22
CA PHE A 83 -18.33 11.09 -10.41
C PHE A 83 -18.97 9.72 -10.72
N PRO A 84 -19.60 9.54 -11.90
CA PRO A 84 -20.27 8.29 -12.25
C PRO A 84 -19.25 7.23 -12.67
N ALA A 85 -18.49 6.69 -11.71
CA ALA A 85 -17.60 5.54 -11.90
C ALA A 85 -18.33 4.24 -11.49
N ARG A 86 -18.22 3.20 -12.31
CA ARG A 86 -18.64 1.85 -11.93
C ARG A 86 -17.51 1.19 -11.15
N VAL A 87 -17.85 0.15 -10.39
CA VAL A 87 -16.86 -0.64 -9.63
C VAL A 87 -15.74 -1.17 -10.54
N VAL A 88 -16.06 -1.52 -11.80
CA VAL A 88 -15.09 -2.00 -12.79
C VAL A 88 -14.13 -0.91 -13.29
N ASP A 89 -14.48 0.36 -13.11
CA ASP A 89 -13.69 1.50 -13.59
C ASP A 89 -12.66 1.99 -12.54
N LEU A 90 -12.71 1.45 -11.31
CA LEU A 90 -11.82 1.77 -10.20
C LEU A 90 -10.65 0.78 -10.04
N VAL A 91 -10.47 -0.14 -11.00
CA VAL A 91 -9.54 -1.29 -10.92
C VAL A 91 -8.65 -1.41 -12.14
#